data_AF-A0A453IVT4-F1
#
_entry.id   AF-A0A453IVT4-F1
#
_cell.length_a   1.000
_cell.length_b   1.000
_cell.length_c   1.000
_cell.angle_alpha   90.00
_cell.angle_beta   90.00
_cell.angle_gamma   90.00
#
_symmetry.space_group_name_H-M   'P 1'
#
loop_
_entity.id
_entity.type
_entity.pdbx_description
1 polymer ?
#
loop_
_entity_poly.entity_id
_entity_poly.type
_entity_poly.pdbx_seq_one_letter_code
_entity_poly.pdbx_strand_id
1 'polypeptide(L)'
;MCFCGPGTKYPDRPVAEACGFKTIVPAKPDDPKLTDWTTPDPDVFTTNSSKLGWCNVDPEDAYSSKVKFKEECHCKYDGLWGQFCETHVECICINQCSGHGHCRGGFCQCDSGYFGIDCSIPSAYSVAYEWPSWLQAPVNLPDLKNLSNIPINVNAVVEKKRPLIYVYDLPAEFDSHLLEGRHYKLECVNRIYDEKNRTIWTRQLYGAQMALYESILASPHRTLNGDEADYFYVPVLDSCLITRSDDAPHLQMPEDLRLRSYHTLEYYRKAYDHIAQRYPYWNRTSGRDHIWFFSWDEGACYAPKEIWNSMMLVHWGNTNTKHEKSTTAYWADNWDDIPLDRRGNHPCFDPRKDLVLPAWKEPNPGAIWLKLWARPRINRTTLFYFNGNLGPAYEEGRREDTYSMGIRQKLAAEFGSTPNKQGKLGRQHTANVTVTYLKSEMYYEELASSIFCGVLPGDGWSGRMEDSMLQGCIPVIIQDGIFLPYENVLNYNSFAVRIQEDDIPNLIGVLQVCVYFTFLFFCA
;
A
#
# COMPACT_ATOMS: atom_id res chain seq x y z
N MET A 1 9.07 4.64 -20.95
CA MET A 1 7.76 5.13 -21.43
C MET A 1 7.73 5.05 -22.94
N CYS A 2 6.76 4.34 -23.51
CA CYS A 2 6.54 4.30 -24.95
C CYS A 2 5.55 5.40 -25.35
N PHE A 3 5.76 6.00 -26.53
CA PHE A 3 4.88 7.02 -27.10
C PHE A 3 4.43 6.59 -28.49
N CYS A 4 3.28 7.11 -28.92
CA CYS A 4 2.73 6.85 -30.24
C CYS A 4 3.68 7.23 -31.38
N GLY A 5 4.51 8.24 -31.15
CA GLY A 5 5.62 8.60 -32.01
C GLY A 5 5.21 9.32 -33.31
N PRO A 6 6.21 9.76 -34.08
CA PRO A 6 6.00 10.55 -35.29
C PRO A 6 5.13 9.82 -36.33
N GLY A 7 4.25 10.57 -37.01
CA GLY A 7 3.36 10.03 -38.05
C GLY A 7 1.97 9.60 -37.56
N THR A 8 1.74 9.67 -36.25
CA THR A 8 0.41 9.51 -35.64
C THR A 8 -0.26 10.88 -35.41
N LYS A 9 -1.58 10.88 -35.19
CA LYS A 9 -2.37 12.09 -34.88
C LYS A 9 -1.97 12.70 -33.52
N TYR A 10 -1.53 11.87 -32.57
CA TYR A 10 -1.05 12.29 -31.26
C TYR A 10 0.32 11.68 -30.96
N PRO A 11 1.42 12.24 -31.53
CA PRO A 11 2.77 11.67 -31.39
C PRO A 11 3.24 11.53 -29.94
N ASP A 12 2.90 12.49 -29.09
CA ASP A 12 3.31 12.55 -27.68
C ASP A 12 2.33 11.80 -26.76
N ARG A 13 1.29 11.15 -27.30
CA ARG A 13 0.40 10.32 -26.49
C ARG A 13 1.17 9.10 -25.99
N PRO A 14 1.22 8.87 -24.67
CA PRO A 14 1.90 7.71 -24.15
C PRO A 14 1.08 6.44 -24.45
N VAL A 15 1.80 5.33 -24.60
CA VAL A 15 1.26 4.02 -24.91
C VAL A 15 1.71 3.10 -23.79
N ALA A 16 0.78 2.53 -23.02
CA ALA A 16 1.12 1.53 -22.01
C ALA A 16 1.97 0.41 -22.64
N GLU A 17 3.01 -0.08 -21.97
CA GLU A 17 3.98 -0.98 -22.61
C GLU A 17 3.29 -2.21 -23.21
N ALA A 18 2.38 -2.84 -22.46
CA ALA A 18 1.57 -3.97 -22.94
C ALA A 18 0.62 -3.65 -24.11
N CYS A 19 0.17 -2.40 -24.27
CA CYS A 19 -0.76 -1.98 -25.33
C CYS A 19 -0.15 -2.06 -26.73
N GLY A 20 1.18 -1.92 -26.82
CA GLY A 20 1.91 -2.03 -28.09
C GLY A 20 2.08 -3.45 -28.60
N PHE A 21 1.65 -4.46 -27.84
CA PHE A 21 1.85 -5.88 -28.13
C PHE A 21 0.54 -6.65 -28.16
N LYS A 22 0.55 -7.80 -28.82
CA LYS A 22 -0.62 -8.69 -28.87
C LYS A 22 -0.82 -9.34 -27.51
N THR A 23 -2.08 -9.45 -27.10
CA THR A 23 -2.46 -10.20 -25.91
C THR A 23 -2.62 -11.68 -26.26
N ILE A 24 -2.01 -12.56 -25.47
CA ILE A 24 -2.21 -13.99 -25.53
C ILE A 24 -3.65 -14.27 -25.08
N VAL A 25 -4.42 -14.94 -25.92
CA VAL A 25 -5.79 -15.34 -25.56
C VAL A 25 -5.70 -16.30 -24.37
N PRO A 26 -6.28 -15.96 -23.23
CA PRO A 26 -6.20 -16.82 -22.06
C PRO A 26 -6.89 -18.16 -22.33
N ALA A 27 -6.30 -19.25 -21.87
CA ALA A 27 -6.80 -20.61 -22.12
C ALA A 27 -8.18 -20.84 -21.46
N LYS A 28 -8.47 -20.12 -20.37
CA LYS A 28 -9.78 -20.03 -19.73
C LYS A 28 -10.20 -18.56 -19.62
N PRO A 29 -11.51 -18.24 -19.63
CA PRO A 29 -12.02 -16.86 -19.64
C PRO A 29 -11.46 -15.93 -18.55
N ASP A 30 -11.18 -16.45 -17.35
CA ASP A 30 -10.64 -15.66 -16.22
C ASP A 30 -9.16 -15.96 -15.89
N ASP A 31 -8.42 -16.62 -16.79
CA ASP A 31 -6.95 -16.65 -16.66
C ASP A 31 -6.39 -15.25 -16.99
N PRO A 32 -5.26 -14.83 -16.38
CA PRO A 32 -4.69 -13.52 -16.65
C PRO A 32 -4.39 -13.36 -18.14
N LYS A 33 -4.81 -12.23 -18.71
CA LYS A 33 -4.43 -11.82 -20.05
C LYS A 33 -2.93 -11.52 -20.04
N LEU A 34 -2.14 -12.42 -20.63
CA LEU A 34 -0.70 -12.25 -20.73
C LEU A 34 -0.36 -11.46 -21.99
N THR A 35 0.61 -10.58 -21.89
CA THR A 35 1.16 -9.85 -23.04
C THR A 35 2.18 -10.72 -23.74
N ASP A 36 2.04 -10.92 -25.05
CA ASP A 36 3.13 -11.47 -25.87
C ASP A 36 4.11 -10.35 -26.22
N TRP A 37 5.09 -10.15 -25.33
CA TRP A 37 6.15 -9.16 -25.50
C TRP A 37 7.01 -9.34 -26.76
N THR A 38 6.85 -10.45 -27.50
CA THR A 38 7.57 -10.71 -28.76
C THR A 38 6.78 -10.31 -30.01
N THR A 39 5.47 -10.11 -29.90
CA THR A 39 4.59 -9.85 -31.05
C THR A 39 3.94 -8.46 -30.96
N PRO A 40 4.37 -7.49 -31.79
CA PRO A 40 3.78 -6.14 -31.78
C PRO A 40 2.34 -6.14 -32.31
N ASP A 41 1.51 -5.24 -31.77
CA ASP A 41 0.13 -5.01 -32.25
C ASP A 41 0.05 -3.74 -33.12
N PRO A 42 0.04 -3.86 -34.47
CA PRO A 42 0.00 -2.69 -35.35
C PRO A 42 -1.35 -1.97 -35.33
N ASP A 43 -2.42 -2.60 -34.83
CA ASP A 43 -3.74 -1.97 -34.78
C ASP A 43 -3.76 -0.79 -33.78
N VAL A 44 -2.78 -0.69 -32.87
CA VAL A 44 -2.59 0.48 -31.99
C VAL A 44 -2.50 1.81 -32.77
N PHE A 45 -1.98 1.75 -34.01
CA PHE A 45 -1.84 2.88 -34.92
C PHE A 45 -2.94 2.98 -35.98
N THR A 46 -4.01 2.17 -35.90
CA THR A 46 -5.04 2.19 -36.95
C THR A 46 -5.77 3.53 -37.01
N THR A 47 -6.10 3.99 -38.21
CA THR A 47 -7.00 5.13 -38.47
C THR A 47 -8.43 4.69 -38.77
N ASN A 48 -8.68 3.37 -38.81
CA ASN A 48 -10.00 2.82 -39.08
C ASN A 48 -10.86 2.84 -37.80
N SER A 49 -11.92 3.64 -37.80
CA SER A 49 -12.86 3.79 -36.68
C SER A 49 -13.53 2.50 -36.23
N SER A 50 -13.60 1.48 -37.09
CA SER A 50 -14.19 0.17 -36.79
C SER A 50 -13.22 -0.81 -36.13
N LYS A 51 -11.91 -0.48 -36.10
CA LYS A 51 -10.87 -1.27 -35.44
C LYS A 51 -10.52 -0.65 -34.09
N LEU A 52 -10.04 -1.46 -33.16
CA LEU A 52 -9.57 -1.00 -31.85
C LEU A 52 -8.21 -0.32 -32.03
N GLY A 53 -8.19 1.01 -32.03
CA GLY A 53 -6.98 1.82 -32.09
C GLY A 53 -6.62 2.52 -30.79
N TRP A 54 -5.49 3.24 -30.77
CA TRP A 54 -5.11 4.12 -29.66
C TRP A 54 -4.47 5.43 -30.13
N CYS A 55 -3.41 5.34 -30.93
CA CYS A 55 -2.56 6.50 -31.25
C CYS A 55 -3.19 7.53 -32.19
N ASN A 56 -4.16 7.10 -33.00
CA ASN A 56 -4.89 7.96 -33.93
C ASN A 56 -6.33 8.24 -33.49
N VAL A 57 -6.75 7.73 -32.33
CA VAL A 57 -8.11 7.89 -31.81
C VAL A 57 -8.29 9.30 -31.28
N ASP A 58 -9.32 9.99 -31.75
CA ASP A 58 -9.72 11.28 -31.20
C ASP A 58 -10.52 11.08 -29.90
N PRO A 59 -10.13 11.72 -28.77
CA PRO A 59 -10.87 11.60 -27.52
C PRO A 59 -12.35 12.00 -27.65
N GLU A 60 -12.68 13.05 -28.40
CA GLU A 60 -14.07 13.51 -28.55
C GLU A 60 -14.94 12.47 -29.29
N ASP A 61 -14.37 11.84 -30.31
CA ASP A 61 -15.06 10.77 -31.05
C ASP A 61 -15.22 9.51 -30.20
N ALA A 62 -14.24 9.20 -29.34
CA ALA A 62 -14.34 8.08 -28.40
C ALA A 62 -15.40 8.33 -27.32
N TYR A 63 -15.41 9.53 -26.72
CA TYR A 63 -16.42 9.92 -25.72
C TYR A 63 -17.83 9.97 -26.29
N SER A 64 -17.97 10.27 -27.59
CA SER A 64 -19.25 10.20 -28.31
C SER A 64 -19.56 8.83 -28.93
N SER A 65 -18.78 7.79 -28.60
CA SER A 65 -18.97 6.40 -29.06
C SER A 65 -18.94 6.21 -30.58
N LYS A 66 -18.26 7.08 -31.33
CA LYS A 66 -18.17 7.02 -32.79
C LYS A 66 -17.02 6.13 -33.30
N VAL A 67 -16.06 5.82 -32.44
CA VAL A 67 -14.85 5.06 -32.76
C VAL A 67 -14.62 3.97 -31.73
N LYS A 68 -14.02 2.86 -32.16
CA LYS A 68 -13.54 1.82 -31.25
C LYS A 68 -12.11 2.12 -30.83
N PHE A 69 -11.79 1.84 -29.57
CA PHE A 69 -10.45 2.03 -29.03
C PHE A 69 -10.05 0.90 -28.10
N LYS A 70 -8.75 0.71 -27.93
CA LYS A 70 -8.16 -0.29 -27.03
C LYS A 70 -8.29 0.19 -25.58
N GLU A 71 -9.28 -0.34 -24.86
CA GLU A 71 -9.53 0.01 -23.45
C GLU A 71 -8.36 -0.38 -22.54
N GLU A 72 -7.63 -1.44 -22.88
CA GLU A 72 -6.44 -1.91 -22.16
C GLU A 72 -5.28 -0.89 -22.17
N CYS A 73 -5.29 0.06 -23.10
CA CYS A 73 -4.29 1.11 -23.24
C CYS A 73 -4.54 2.32 -22.33
N HIS A 74 -5.66 2.34 -21.60
CA HIS A 74 -6.13 3.42 -20.71
C HIS A 74 -5.00 4.24 -20.06
N CYS A 75 -5.24 5.53 -19.81
CA CYS A 75 -4.22 6.39 -19.20
C CYS A 75 -3.77 5.93 -17.80
N LYS A 76 -2.61 5.28 -17.74
CA LYS A 76 -1.99 4.79 -16.50
C LYS A 76 -0.88 5.71 -15.98
N TYR A 77 -0.38 6.63 -16.81
CA TYR A 77 0.79 7.45 -16.52
C TYR A 77 0.51 8.56 -15.49
N ASP A 78 1.44 8.76 -14.54
CA ASP A 78 1.38 9.88 -13.60
C ASP A 78 1.65 11.21 -14.31
N GLY A 79 1.10 12.30 -13.79
CA GLY A 79 1.12 13.61 -14.44
C GLY A 79 0.19 13.73 -15.66
N LEU A 80 -0.59 12.69 -15.96
CA LEU A 80 -1.57 12.68 -17.05
C LEU A 80 -2.94 12.15 -16.59
N TRP A 81 -3.99 12.70 -17.18
CA TRP A 81 -5.38 12.42 -16.89
C TRP A 81 -6.24 12.35 -18.15
N GLY A 82 -7.48 11.87 -18.00
CA GLY A 82 -8.39 11.54 -19.10
C GLY A 82 -8.23 10.10 -19.59
N GLN A 83 -9.16 9.64 -20.42
CA GLN A 83 -9.16 8.27 -20.95
C GLN A 83 -7.92 8.01 -21.83
N PHE A 84 -7.41 9.05 -22.52
CA PHE A 84 -6.34 8.98 -23.52
C PHE A 84 -5.07 9.75 -23.11
N CYS A 85 -4.94 10.09 -21.82
CA CYS A 85 -3.85 10.93 -21.30
C CYS A 85 -3.78 12.32 -21.93
N GLU A 86 -4.91 12.89 -22.33
CA GLU A 86 -4.98 14.17 -23.02
C GLU A 86 -4.88 15.40 -22.10
N THR A 87 -5.01 15.21 -20.78
CA THR A 87 -4.95 16.29 -19.79
C THR A 87 -3.68 16.19 -18.96
N HIS A 88 -2.88 17.25 -18.90
CA HIS A 88 -1.73 17.33 -18.01
C HIS A 88 -2.16 17.68 -16.59
N VAL A 89 -1.62 16.96 -15.61
CA VAL A 89 -1.84 17.19 -14.18
C VAL A 89 -0.50 17.18 -13.44
N GLU A 90 -0.50 17.59 -12.18
CA GLU A 90 0.68 17.44 -11.32
C GLU A 90 1.09 15.97 -11.22
N CYS A 91 2.40 15.71 -11.28
CA CYS A 91 2.96 14.40 -11.00
C CYS A 91 3.40 14.31 -9.54
N ILE A 92 3.44 13.09 -9.02
CA ILE A 92 3.83 12.85 -7.64
C ILE A 92 5.34 12.70 -7.56
N CYS A 93 5.93 13.43 -6.62
CA CYS A 93 7.24 13.17 -6.07
C CYS A 93 7.14 13.15 -4.55
N ILE A 94 8.16 12.57 -3.89
CA ILE A 94 8.25 12.52 -2.44
C ILE A 94 8.17 13.94 -1.87
N ASN A 95 7.21 14.19 -0.98
CA ASN A 95 6.92 15.50 -0.37
C ASN A 95 6.78 16.66 -1.37
N GLN A 96 6.47 16.40 -2.65
CA GLN A 96 6.41 17.41 -3.73
C GLN A 96 7.71 18.24 -3.77
N CYS A 97 8.84 17.56 -3.59
CA CYS A 97 10.16 18.17 -3.57
C CYS A 97 10.29 19.26 -2.50
N SER A 98 9.48 19.18 -1.43
CA SER A 98 9.44 20.13 -0.31
C SER A 98 9.27 21.59 -0.73
N GLY A 99 8.80 21.86 -1.95
CA GLY A 99 8.74 23.20 -2.53
C GLY A 99 10.08 23.79 -2.98
N HIS A 100 11.16 23.00 -3.02
CA HIS A 100 12.52 23.40 -3.37
C HIS A 100 13.07 22.64 -4.58
N GLY A 101 12.20 22.32 -5.52
CA GLY A 101 12.57 21.65 -6.76
C GLY A 101 11.39 21.40 -7.67
N HIS A 102 11.70 20.89 -8.86
CA HIS A 102 10.74 20.53 -9.87
C HIS A 102 10.52 19.01 -9.89
N CYS A 103 9.27 18.58 -9.73
CA CYS A 103 8.92 17.17 -9.86
C CYS A 103 8.95 16.74 -11.33
N ARG A 104 9.67 15.64 -11.61
CA ARG A 104 9.87 15.05 -12.93
C ARG A 104 9.52 13.55 -12.85
N GLY A 105 8.22 13.25 -12.89
CA GLY A 105 7.73 11.87 -12.98
C GLY A 105 8.26 10.96 -11.87
N GLY A 106 8.11 11.36 -10.60
CA GLY A 106 8.61 10.63 -9.43
C GLY A 106 9.96 11.14 -8.89
N PHE A 107 10.76 11.81 -9.71
CA PHE A 107 12.08 12.32 -9.34
C PHE A 107 12.07 13.82 -9.03
N CYS A 108 12.69 14.24 -7.93
CA CYS A 108 12.84 15.64 -7.58
C CYS A 108 14.13 16.24 -8.15
N GLN A 109 13.98 17.14 -9.12
CA GLN A 109 15.06 17.98 -9.59
C GLN A 109 15.18 19.20 -8.67
N CYS A 110 16.08 19.14 -7.69
CA CYS A 110 16.23 20.19 -6.68
C CYS A 110 16.74 21.52 -7.25
N ASP A 111 16.24 22.60 -6.67
CA ASP A 111 16.75 23.95 -6.91
C ASP A 111 18.17 24.09 -6.37
N SER A 112 18.92 25.05 -6.91
CA SER A 112 20.30 25.30 -6.51
C SER A 112 20.37 25.58 -5.00
N GLY A 113 21.13 24.75 -4.30
CA GLY A 113 21.34 24.88 -2.85
C GLY A 113 20.45 23.97 -2.01
N TYR A 114 19.62 23.12 -2.61
CA TYR A 114 18.84 22.08 -1.93
C TYR A 114 19.19 20.67 -2.43
N PHE A 115 19.08 19.69 -1.54
CA PHE A 115 19.53 18.31 -1.75
C PHE A 115 18.59 17.30 -1.07
N GLY A 116 18.86 16.02 -1.31
CA GLY A 116 18.07 14.91 -0.80
C GLY A 116 16.94 14.52 -1.75
N ILE A 117 16.36 13.34 -1.52
CA ILE A 117 15.35 12.74 -2.40
C ILE A 117 14.09 13.61 -2.60
N ASP A 118 13.79 14.48 -1.63
CA ASP A 118 12.66 15.39 -1.62
C ASP A 118 13.07 16.86 -1.53
N CYS A 119 14.32 17.20 -1.81
CA CYS A 119 14.89 18.55 -1.76
C CYS A 119 14.71 19.29 -0.42
N SER A 120 14.52 18.55 0.68
CA SER A 120 14.34 19.13 2.02
C SER A 120 15.63 19.58 2.69
N ILE A 121 16.81 19.22 2.16
CA ILE A 121 18.10 19.48 2.81
C ILE A 121 18.75 20.72 2.20
N PRO A 122 18.85 21.84 2.94
CA PRO A 122 19.60 23.00 2.46
C PRO A 122 21.12 22.73 2.50
N SER A 123 21.85 23.25 1.51
CA SER A 123 23.31 23.41 1.63
C SER A 123 23.65 24.49 2.65
N ALA A 124 24.89 24.43 3.14
CA ALA A 124 25.49 25.48 3.97
C ALA A 124 25.50 26.89 3.34
N TYR A 125 25.06 27.05 2.08
CA TYR A 125 25.00 28.33 1.34
C TYR A 125 23.56 28.78 1.00
N SER A 126 22.51 28.19 1.59
CA SER A 126 21.14 28.62 1.33
C SER A 126 20.83 29.98 1.98
N VAL A 127 20.06 30.83 1.29
CA VAL A 127 19.61 32.12 1.81
C VAL A 127 18.56 31.88 2.90
N ALA A 128 18.78 32.39 4.12
CA ALA A 128 18.01 32.04 5.33
C ALA A 128 16.49 32.32 5.29
N TYR A 129 15.95 32.98 4.25
CA TYR A 129 14.52 33.28 4.13
C TYR A 129 13.71 32.25 3.37
N GLU A 130 14.38 31.30 2.71
CA GLU A 130 13.72 30.29 1.89
C GLU A 130 13.39 29.03 2.71
N TRP A 131 13.73 28.99 4.01
CA TRP A 131 13.53 27.80 4.83
C TRP A 131 12.07 27.57 5.24
N PRO A 132 11.60 26.31 5.24
CA PRO A 132 10.28 25.95 5.75
C PRO A 132 10.08 26.44 7.18
N SER A 133 8.85 26.82 7.54
CA SER A 133 8.53 27.40 8.86
C SER A 133 8.90 26.50 10.06
N TRP A 134 8.94 25.18 9.86
CA TRP A 134 9.36 24.20 10.87
C TRP A 134 10.90 24.06 11.00
N LEU A 135 11.66 24.61 10.05
CA LEU A 135 13.13 24.65 10.00
C LEU A 135 13.70 26.00 10.47
N GLN A 136 12.84 26.99 10.74
CA GLN A 136 13.26 28.32 11.17
C GLN A 136 13.77 28.29 12.62
N ALA A 137 14.96 28.85 12.85
CA ALA A 137 15.57 28.96 14.16
C ALA A 137 14.69 29.78 15.14
N PRO A 138 14.80 29.54 16.46
CA PRO A 138 14.21 30.43 17.45
C PRO A 138 14.79 31.84 17.30
N VAL A 139 13.90 32.76 16.92
CA VAL A 139 14.02 34.21 16.74
C VAL A 139 15.22 34.87 17.45
N ASN A 140 16.17 35.37 16.64
CA ASN A 140 16.90 36.63 16.82
C ASN A 140 17.74 36.94 15.56
N LEU A 141 17.09 36.98 14.40
CA LEU A 141 17.72 37.52 13.19
C LEU A 141 17.41 39.02 13.10
N PRO A 142 18.42 39.91 12.98
CA PRO A 142 18.19 41.34 12.77
C PRO A 142 17.39 41.56 11.48
N ASP A 143 16.64 42.67 11.41
CA ASP A 143 15.66 42.96 10.37
C ASP A 143 16.26 42.80 8.95
N LEU A 144 16.00 41.62 8.40
CA LEU A 144 16.56 41.05 7.18
C LEU A 144 16.41 41.93 5.90
N LYS A 145 15.41 42.83 5.89
CA LYS A 145 15.02 43.61 4.71
C LYS A 145 16.08 44.56 4.15
N ASN A 146 17.20 44.78 4.86
CA ASN A 146 18.26 45.70 4.46
C ASN A 146 19.57 45.04 4.00
N LEU A 147 19.66 43.70 3.94
CA LEU A 147 20.87 42.99 3.52
C LEU A 147 20.72 42.44 2.09
N SER A 148 21.01 43.29 1.11
CA SER A 148 21.18 42.87 -0.28
C SER A 148 22.52 42.13 -0.48
N ASN A 149 22.43 40.91 -1.00
CA ASN A 149 23.51 40.12 -1.63
C ASN A 149 24.75 39.71 -0.79
N ILE A 150 24.64 39.53 0.52
CA ILE A 150 25.70 38.89 1.31
C ILE A 150 25.24 37.48 1.71
N PRO A 151 25.98 36.41 1.35
CA PRO A 151 25.70 35.07 1.87
C PRO A 151 25.96 35.07 3.39
N ILE A 152 24.89 35.00 4.18
CA ILE A 152 24.98 34.95 5.64
C ILE A 152 25.02 33.47 6.02
N ASN A 153 26.09 33.07 6.70
CA ASN A 153 26.20 31.74 7.30
C ASN A 153 25.31 31.71 8.56
N VAL A 154 24.02 31.39 8.39
CA VAL A 154 23.08 31.24 9.51
C VAL A 154 23.11 29.78 9.96
N ASN A 155 23.57 29.51 11.17
CA ASN A 155 23.37 28.21 11.79
C ASN A 155 21.90 28.11 12.23
N ALA A 156 21.03 27.52 11.39
CA ALA A 156 19.75 27.02 11.90
C ALA A 156 20.02 25.92 12.90
N VAL A 157 19.47 26.06 14.10
CA VAL A 157 19.28 24.93 14.99
C VAL A 157 17.82 24.53 14.87
N VAL A 158 17.55 23.48 14.08
CA VAL A 158 16.23 22.82 14.09
C VAL A 158 16.09 22.12 15.44
N GLU A 159 14.98 22.35 16.13
CA GLU A 159 14.69 21.66 17.39
C GLU A 159 14.36 20.19 17.08
N LYS A 160 15.37 19.33 17.20
CA LYS A 160 15.21 17.89 16.97
C LYS A 160 14.47 17.25 18.14
N LYS A 161 13.52 16.37 17.84
CA LYS A 161 12.74 15.64 18.83
C LYS A 161 13.22 14.20 18.91
N ARG A 162 13.55 13.71 20.10
CA ARG A 162 13.88 12.28 20.28
C ARG A 162 12.63 11.39 20.20
N PRO A 163 12.74 10.16 19.67
CA PRO A 163 13.97 9.55 19.15
C PRO A 163 14.42 10.16 17.81
N LEU A 164 15.72 10.20 17.57
CA LEU A 164 16.31 10.66 16.32
C LEU A 164 16.42 9.51 15.32
N ILE A 165 15.94 9.75 14.11
CA ILE A 165 15.90 8.75 13.02
C ILE A 165 16.79 9.24 11.89
N TYR A 166 17.87 8.50 11.62
CA TYR A 166 18.67 8.70 10.41
C TYR A 166 18.04 7.92 9.27
N VAL A 167 17.80 8.60 8.15
CA VAL A 167 17.33 7.96 6.91
C VAL A 167 18.55 7.71 6.04
N TYR A 168 18.77 6.46 5.65
CA TYR A 168 19.87 6.13 4.73
C TYR A 168 19.69 6.82 3.38
N ASP A 169 20.82 7.29 2.84
CA ASP A 169 20.93 7.74 1.45
C ASP A 169 21.33 6.53 0.60
N LEU A 170 20.34 5.83 0.04
CA LEU A 170 20.58 4.63 -0.75
C LEU A 170 20.82 4.99 -2.23
N PRO A 171 21.52 4.12 -2.99
CA PRO A 171 21.56 4.23 -4.44
C PRO A 171 20.15 4.28 -5.04
N ALA A 172 19.98 5.09 -6.08
CA ALA A 172 18.68 5.38 -6.70
C ALA A 172 17.89 4.15 -7.15
N GLU A 173 18.56 3.01 -7.41
CA GLU A 173 17.92 1.74 -7.76
C GLU A 173 16.98 1.18 -6.69
N PHE A 174 17.16 1.54 -5.41
CA PHE A 174 16.34 1.07 -4.28
C PHE A 174 15.10 1.93 -4.02
N ASP A 175 15.05 3.16 -4.56
CA ASP A 175 14.00 4.14 -4.30
C ASP A 175 13.57 4.91 -5.56
N SER A 176 14.24 5.99 -5.89
CA SER A 176 13.89 6.99 -6.91
C SER A 176 13.76 6.40 -8.31
N HIS A 177 14.55 5.41 -8.72
CA HIS A 177 14.36 4.71 -10.00
C HIS A 177 13.05 3.87 -10.03
N LEU A 178 12.62 3.34 -8.88
CA LEU A 178 11.33 2.65 -8.78
C LEU A 178 10.14 3.62 -8.85
N LEU A 179 10.39 4.90 -8.56
CA LEU A 179 9.44 5.99 -8.78
C LEU A 179 9.65 6.70 -10.11
N GLU A 180 10.76 6.54 -10.82
CA GLU A 180 11.01 7.28 -12.06
C GLU A 180 10.10 6.80 -13.20
N GLY A 181 9.56 7.76 -13.95
CA GLY A 181 8.77 7.53 -15.16
C GLY A 181 7.34 7.06 -14.93
N ARG A 182 6.93 6.90 -13.66
CA ARG A 182 5.63 6.40 -13.14
C ARG A 182 4.58 6.07 -14.20
N HIS A 183 4.74 4.89 -14.79
CA HIS A 183 3.80 4.33 -15.77
C HIS A 183 2.45 3.94 -15.18
N TYR A 184 2.40 3.68 -13.87
CA TYR A 184 1.21 3.26 -13.13
C TYR A 184 0.95 4.23 -11.96
N LYS A 185 0.16 5.26 -12.21
CA LYS A 185 -0.08 6.39 -11.30
C LYS A 185 -0.70 5.99 -9.96
N LEU A 186 -1.46 4.90 -9.93
CA LEU A 186 -2.17 4.41 -8.73
C LEU A 186 -1.31 3.52 -7.83
N GLU A 187 -0.24 2.95 -8.35
CA GLU A 187 0.63 2.05 -7.60
C GLU A 187 1.69 2.82 -6.84
N CYS A 188 2.35 2.20 -5.87
CA CYS A 188 3.44 2.79 -5.10
C CYS A 188 3.13 4.01 -4.23
N VAL A 189 1.95 4.63 -4.29
CA VAL A 189 1.75 5.95 -3.67
C VAL A 189 0.47 6.01 -2.87
N ASN A 190 0.46 6.91 -1.90
CA ASN A 190 -0.67 7.25 -1.06
C ASN A 190 -1.62 8.27 -1.71
N ARG A 191 -1.16 9.04 -2.71
CA ARG A 191 -1.96 10.08 -3.40
C ARG A 191 -1.53 10.31 -4.85
N ILE A 192 -2.42 10.94 -5.62
CA ILE A 192 -2.26 11.45 -6.99
C ILE A 192 -2.97 12.81 -7.12
N TYR A 193 -2.95 13.40 -8.33
CA TYR A 193 -3.66 14.63 -8.64
C TYR A 193 -4.69 14.43 -9.76
N ASP A 194 -5.84 15.10 -9.61
CA ASP A 194 -6.92 15.10 -10.61
C ASP A 194 -6.73 16.18 -11.68
N GLU A 195 -7.68 16.28 -12.62
CA GLU A 195 -7.66 17.27 -13.71
C GLU A 195 -7.65 18.74 -13.25
N LYS A 196 -7.88 19.01 -11.95
CA LYS A 196 -7.83 20.32 -11.32
C LYS A 196 -6.66 20.45 -10.33
N ASN A 197 -5.69 19.54 -10.40
CA ASN A 197 -4.58 19.41 -9.47
C ASN A 197 -4.99 19.30 -7.99
N ARG A 198 -6.17 18.74 -7.72
CA ARG A 198 -6.58 18.44 -6.34
C ARG A 198 -6.02 17.08 -5.96
N THR A 199 -5.56 16.98 -4.71
CA THR A 199 -5.10 15.71 -4.17
C THR A 199 -6.23 14.69 -4.12
N ILE A 200 -6.00 13.54 -4.75
CA ILE A 200 -6.81 12.34 -4.59
C ILE A 200 -5.96 11.34 -3.80
N TRP A 201 -6.48 10.88 -2.67
CA TRP A 201 -5.86 9.78 -1.93
C TRP A 201 -6.13 8.46 -2.65
N THR A 202 -5.09 7.66 -2.85
CA THR A 202 -5.26 6.34 -3.49
C THR A 202 -5.91 5.37 -2.52
N ARG A 203 -6.52 4.33 -3.11
CA ARG A 203 -7.03 3.17 -2.36
C ARG A 203 -5.99 2.05 -2.28
N GLN A 204 -4.73 2.35 -2.64
CA GLN A 204 -3.68 1.35 -2.64
C GLN A 204 -3.22 1.12 -1.20
N LEU A 205 -3.48 -0.08 -0.69
CA LEU A 205 -3.28 -0.42 0.72
C LEU A 205 -1.80 -0.30 1.13
N TYR A 206 -0.89 -0.53 0.18
CA TYR A 206 0.56 -0.43 0.32
C TYR A 206 1.09 1.01 0.35
N GLY A 207 0.24 2.02 0.11
CA GLY A 207 0.62 3.43 0.18
C GLY A 207 1.13 3.87 1.56
N ALA A 208 0.98 3.02 2.59
CA ALA A 208 1.44 3.30 3.95
C ALA A 208 2.96 3.47 4.02
N GLN A 209 3.72 2.74 3.19
CA GLN A 209 5.16 2.90 3.08
C GLN A 209 5.53 4.32 2.65
N MET A 210 4.92 4.82 1.57
CA MET A 210 5.19 6.18 1.11
C MET A 210 4.73 7.22 2.11
N ALA A 211 3.56 7.04 2.73
CA ALA A 211 3.07 7.96 3.74
C ALA A 211 4.02 8.05 4.94
N LEU A 212 4.54 6.92 5.42
CA LEU A 212 5.51 6.89 6.52
C LEU A 212 6.85 7.51 6.08
N TYR A 213 7.31 7.19 4.87
CA TYR A 213 8.57 7.70 4.36
C TYR A 213 8.55 9.22 4.23
N GLU A 214 7.52 9.78 3.59
CA GLU A 214 7.27 11.22 3.50
C GLU A 214 7.21 11.88 4.87
N SER A 215 6.47 11.25 5.81
CA SER A 215 6.33 11.74 7.18
C SER A 215 7.65 11.77 7.93
N ILE A 216 8.50 10.74 7.82
CA ILE A 216 9.83 10.72 8.45
C ILE A 216 10.70 11.82 7.85
N LEU A 217 10.70 11.98 6.52
CA LEU A 217 11.52 12.98 5.84
C LEU A 217 11.21 14.42 6.28
N ALA A 218 9.93 14.71 6.55
CA ALA A 218 9.43 16.02 7.00
C ALA A 218 9.34 16.19 8.54
N SER A 219 9.77 15.19 9.31
CA SER A 219 9.57 15.17 10.77
C SER A 219 10.74 15.77 11.55
N PRO A 220 10.50 16.44 12.71
CA PRO A 220 11.55 16.87 13.64
C PRO A 220 12.31 15.71 14.29
N HIS A 221 11.87 14.47 14.08
CA HIS A 221 12.59 13.26 14.49
C HIS A 221 13.74 12.93 13.53
N ARG A 222 13.76 13.46 12.29
CA ARG A 222 14.82 13.16 11.34
C ARG A 222 16.14 13.80 11.74
N THR A 223 17.22 13.04 11.60
CA THR A 223 18.59 13.58 11.65
C THR A 223 19.37 13.27 10.37
N LEU A 224 20.25 14.20 9.98
CA LEU A 224 21.22 14.01 8.91
C LEU A 224 22.59 13.52 9.44
N ASN A 225 22.73 13.40 10.76
CA ASN A 225 23.93 12.89 11.40
C ASN A 225 23.64 11.50 12.01
N GLY A 226 24.16 10.45 11.40
CA GLY A 226 23.95 9.08 11.88
C GLY A 226 24.64 8.77 13.22
N ASP A 227 25.65 9.54 13.64
CA ASP A 227 26.34 9.30 14.91
C ASP A 227 25.44 9.54 16.13
N GLU A 228 24.53 10.51 16.03
CA GLU A 228 23.57 10.88 17.09
C GLU A 228 22.22 10.16 16.99
N ALA A 229 22.00 9.38 15.92
CA ALA A 229 20.73 8.71 15.67
C ALA A 229 20.44 7.64 16.72
N ASP A 230 19.17 7.54 17.11
CA ASP A 230 18.65 6.47 17.96
C ASP A 230 18.20 5.26 17.11
N TYR A 231 17.71 5.54 15.89
CA TYR A 231 17.25 4.55 14.93
C TYR A 231 17.67 4.90 13.50
N PHE A 232 17.69 3.89 12.64
CA PHE A 232 18.05 4.00 11.23
C PHE A 232 16.91 3.48 10.34
N TYR A 233 16.29 4.34 9.56
CA TYR A 233 15.27 3.95 8.59
C TYR A 233 15.92 3.62 7.24
N VAL A 234 15.56 2.45 6.68
CA VAL A 234 16.08 1.99 5.39
C VAL A 234 15.01 2.14 4.31
N PRO A 235 15.13 3.11 3.38
CA PRO A 235 14.05 3.46 2.44
C PRO A 235 14.03 2.58 1.18
N VAL A 236 13.93 1.26 1.33
CA VAL A 236 13.68 0.36 0.18
C VAL A 236 12.19 0.36 -0.15
N LEU A 237 11.80 0.74 -1.37
CA LEU A 237 10.41 0.81 -1.79
C LEU A 237 9.87 -0.55 -2.29
N ASP A 238 9.69 -1.48 -1.37
CA ASP A 238 9.23 -2.86 -1.65
C ASP A 238 7.89 -2.94 -2.38
N SER A 239 6.91 -2.13 -1.94
CA SER A 239 5.59 -2.06 -2.57
C SER A 239 5.69 -1.73 -4.05
N CYS A 240 6.64 -0.87 -4.41
CA CYS A 240 6.89 -0.53 -5.80
C CYS A 240 7.53 -1.64 -6.59
N LEU A 241 8.52 -2.29 -6.00
CA LEU A 241 9.19 -3.38 -6.65
C LEU A 241 8.18 -4.49 -6.95
N ILE A 242 7.34 -4.84 -5.97
CA ILE A 242 6.35 -5.91 -6.13
C ILE A 242 5.30 -5.54 -7.18
N THR A 243 4.71 -4.34 -7.16
CA THR A 243 3.70 -4.01 -8.17
C THR A 243 4.31 -3.87 -9.57
N ARG A 244 5.53 -3.31 -9.69
CA ARG A 244 6.20 -3.17 -10.98
C ARG A 244 6.81 -4.46 -11.53
N SER A 245 7.10 -5.46 -10.68
CA SER A 245 7.74 -6.72 -11.13
C SER A 245 6.90 -7.48 -12.16
N ASP A 246 5.58 -7.29 -12.16
CA ASP A 246 4.67 -7.92 -13.14
C ASP A 246 4.61 -7.16 -14.48
N ASP A 247 4.96 -5.87 -14.46
CA ASP A 247 4.66 -4.92 -15.55
C ASP A 247 5.91 -4.35 -16.24
N ALA A 248 7.10 -4.56 -15.67
CA ALA A 248 8.34 -3.93 -16.12
C ALA A 248 9.40 -4.95 -16.57
N PRO A 249 9.55 -5.23 -17.88
CA PRO A 249 10.55 -6.16 -18.40
C PRO A 249 12.01 -5.69 -18.23
N HIS A 250 12.25 -4.48 -17.71
CA HIS A 250 13.58 -3.96 -17.34
C HIS A 250 13.96 -4.27 -15.88
N LEU A 251 12.99 -4.63 -15.03
CA LEU A 251 13.22 -5.12 -13.67
C LEU A 251 13.43 -6.66 -13.67
N GLN A 252 14.09 -7.19 -14.70
CA GLN A 252 14.13 -8.63 -15.00
C GLN A 252 14.42 -9.47 -13.75
N MET A 253 13.41 -10.24 -13.36
CA MET A 253 13.58 -11.28 -12.36
C MET A 253 14.53 -12.34 -12.95
N PRO A 254 15.60 -12.73 -12.24
CA PRO A 254 16.42 -13.84 -12.69
C PRO A 254 15.53 -15.10 -12.83
N GLU A 255 15.83 -15.90 -13.86
CA GLU A 255 14.93 -16.96 -14.36
C GLU A 255 14.67 -18.10 -13.36
N ASP A 256 15.41 -18.15 -12.25
CA ASP A 256 15.51 -19.30 -11.36
C ASP A 256 14.26 -19.54 -10.50
N LEU A 257 13.47 -18.51 -10.15
CA LEU A 257 12.25 -18.70 -9.33
C LEU A 257 11.00 -17.94 -9.82
N ARG A 258 11.14 -16.83 -10.57
CA ARG A 258 10.00 -15.98 -11.03
C ARG A 258 8.99 -15.59 -9.92
N LEU A 259 9.42 -15.51 -8.66
CA LEU A 259 8.61 -15.08 -7.51
C LEU A 259 8.89 -13.61 -7.17
N ARG A 260 7.84 -12.80 -7.00
CA ARG A 260 7.96 -11.39 -6.57
C ARG A 260 8.60 -11.29 -5.18
N SER A 261 8.23 -12.19 -4.27
CA SER A 261 8.80 -12.28 -2.91
C SER A 261 10.31 -12.57 -2.95
N TYR A 262 10.77 -13.47 -3.84
CA TYR A 262 12.20 -13.78 -3.98
C TYR A 262 12.98 -12.58 -4.55
N HIS A 263 12.44 -11.92 -5.56
CA HIS A 263 13.09 -10.74 -6.14
C HIS A 263 13.19 -9.59 -5.13
N THR A 264 12.14 -9.40 -4.33
CA THR A 264 12.13 -8.39 -3.26
C THR A 264 13.11 -8.71 -2.15
N LEU A 265 13.23 -9.99 -1.75
CA LEU A 265 14.27 -10.46 -0.84
C LEU A 265 15.66 -10.07 -1.34
N GLU A 266 16.01 -10.35 -2.60
CA GLU A 266 17.32 -10.02 -3.15
C GLU A 266 17.58 -8.51 -3.17
N TYR A 267 16.54 -7.70 -3.37
CA TYR A 267 16.63 -6.25 -3.28
C TYR A 267 16.96 -5.77 -1.87
N TYR A 268 16.26 -6.28 -0.85
CA TYR A 268 16.61 -6.00 0.55
C TYR A 268 18.03 -6.44 0.90
N ARG A 269 18.45 -7.62 0.42
CA ARG A 269 19.80 -8.15 0.64
C ARG A 269 20.87 -7.25 0.03
N LYS A 270 20.66 -6.76 -1.20
CA LYS A 270 21.55 -5.79 -1.86
C LYS A 270 21.62 -4.46 -1.11
N ALA A 271 20.49 -3.95 -0.61
CA ALA A 271 20.46 -2.73 0.20
C ALA A 271 21.23 -2.93 1.51
N TYR A 272 21.06 -4.07 2.16
CA TYR A 272 21.86 -4.47 3.32
C TYR A 272 23.36 -4.52 3.00
N ASP A 273 23.76 -5.19 1.91
CA ASP A 273 25.16 -5.30 1.50
C ASP A 273 25.77 -3.90 1.29
N HIS A 274 25.04 -2.99 0.66
CA HIS A 274 25.44 -1.59 0.49
C HIS A 274 25.62 -0.88 1.83
N ILE A 275 24.63 -0.99 2.73
CA ILE A 275 24.66 -0.35 4.05
C ILE A 275 25.86 -0.86 4.86
N ALA A 276 26.02 -2.17 4.95
CA ALA A 276 27.07 -2.81 5.74
C ALA A 276 28.48 -2.49 5.23
N GLN A 277 28.65 -2.30 3.91
CA GLN A 277 29.93 -1.94 3.30
C GLN A 277 30.25 -0.45 3.40
N ARG A 278 29.25 0.43 3.29
CA ARG A 278 29.46 1.87 3.11
C ARG A 278 29.32 2.69 4.39
N TYR A 279 28.54 2.22 5.36
CA TYR A 279 28.21 2.95 6.57
C TYR A 279 28.70 2.22 7.83
N PRO A 280 29.18 2.95 8.85
CA PRO A 280 29.71 2.34 10.07
C PRO A 280 28.61 1.91 11.07
N TYR A 281 27.34 2.24 10.79
CA TYR A 281 26.28 2.17 11.79
C TYR A 281 25.71 0.77 12.01
N TRP A 282 25.66 -0.08 10.98
CA TRP A 282 25.07 -1.42 11.06
C TRP A 282 25.69 -2.27 12.18
N ASN A 283 27.01 -2.30 12.24
CA ASN A 283 27.76 -3.14 13.19
C ASN A 283 27.67 -2.65 14.64
N ARG A 284 27.11 -1.46 14.92
CA ARG A 284 26.96 -0.94 16.30
C ARG A 284 26.03 -1.81 17.13
N THR A 285 24.97 -2.32 16.50
CA THR A 285 23.94 -3.14 17.15
C THR A 285 23.69 -4.46 16.42
N SER A 286 24.42 -4.71 15.33
CA SER A 286 24.13 -5.77 14.35
C SER A 286 22.73 -5.62 13.76
N GLY A 287 22.32 -4.39 13.45
CA GLY A 287 21.06 -4.08 12.78
C GLY A 287 19.84 -3.91 13.70
N ARG A 288 19.94 -4.06 15.03
CA ARG A 288 18.77 -3.98 15.93
C ARG A 288 18.08 -2.61 15.96
N ASP A 289 18.82 -1.55 15.68
CA ASP A 289 18.32 -0.17 15.60
C ASP A 289 17.88 0.22 14.18
N HIS A 290 17.90 -0.73 13.23
CA HIS A 290 17.46 -0.52 11.86
C HIS A 290 15.99 -0.88 11.70
N ILE A 291 15.28 -0.08 10.90
CA ILE A 291 13.85 -0.20 10.63
C ILE A 291 13.68 -0.48 9.14
N TRP A 292 13.01 -1.58 8.83
CA TRP A 292 12.66 -2.01 7.47
C TRP A 292 11.15 -2.11 7.34
N PHE A 293 10.61 -1.67 6.20
CA PHE A 293 9.17 -1.73 5.95
C PHE A 293 8.88 -2.85 4.95
N PHE A 294 8.04 -3.81 5.34
CA PHE A 294 7.44 -4.87 4.53
C PHE A 294 5.94 -4.64 4.42
N SER A 295 5.54 -3.84 3.43
CA SER A 295 4.14 -3.41 3.32
C SER A 295 3.24 -4.46 2.68
N TRP A 296 3.79 -5.51 2.09
CA TRP A 296 3.02 -6.46 1.28
C TRP A 296 2.22 -7.53 2.05
N ASP A 297 1.38 -8.30 1.32
CA ASP A 297 0.49 -9.36 1.80
C ASP A 297 1.17 -10.33 2.79
N GLU A 298 2.32 -10.87 2.44
CA GLU A 298 3.05 -11.85 3.27
C GLU A 298 4.04 -11.20 4.26
N GLY A 299 4.02 -9.87 4.41
CA GLY A 299 4.85 -9.14 5.37
C GLY A 299 6.34 -9.52 5.28
N ALA A 300 6.98 -9.76 6.43
CA ALA A 300 8.41 -10.07 6.53
C ALA A 300 8.73 -11.58 6.45
N CYS A 301 7.81 -12.44 5.98
CA CYS A 301 8.06 -13.89 5.84
C CYS A 301 9.27 -14.23 4.95
N TYR A 302 9.45 -13.44 3.89
CA TYR A 302 10.53 -13.59 2.93
C TYR A 302 11.71 -12.66 3.21
N ALA A 303 11.76 -12.01 4.39
CA ALA A 303 12.89 -11.14 4.73
C ALA A 303 14.22 -11.92 4.62
N PRO A 304 15.29 -11.30 4.07
CA PRO A 304 16.59 -11.96 4.05
C PRO A 304 17.13 -12.14 5.47
N LYS A 305 17.79 -13.26 5.73
CA LYS A 305 18.30 -13.63 7.06
C LYS A 305 19.23 -12.56 7.64
N GLU A 306 19.95 -11.84 6.77
CA GLU A 306 20.93 -10.81 7.14
C GLU A 306 20.31 -9.67 7.94
N ILE A 307 19.06 -9.32 7.65
CA ILE A 307 18.38 -8.17 8.27
C ILE A 307 17.41 -8.58 9.37
N TRP A 308 17.19 -9.87 9.62
CA TRP A 308 16.15 -10.33 10.54
C TRP A 308 16.28 -9.81 11.98
N ASN A 309 17.50 -9.47 12.40
CA ASN A 309 17.76 -8.89 13.73
C ASN A 309 17.24 -7.44 13.88
N SER A 310 16.87 -6.80 12.77
CA SER A 310 16.25 -5.46 12.71
C SER A 310 14.78 -5.46 13.08
N MET A 311 14.22 -4.26 13.24
CA MET A 311 12.79 -4.05 13.44
C MET A 311 12.06 -4.04 12.10
N MET A 312 11.02 -4.86 12.00
CA MET A 312 10.16 -4.96 10.81
C MET A 312 8.86 -4.20 11.05
N LEU A 313 8.53 -3.29 10.14
CA LEU A 313 7.21 -2.68 10.01
C LEU A 313 6.44 -3.48 8.98
N VAL A 314 5.38 -4.18 9.40
CA VAL A 314 4.61 -5.10 8.54
C VAL A 314 3.14 -4.71 8.48
N HIS A 315 2.42 -5.11 7.43
CA HIS A 315 0.94 -5.13 7.47
C HIS A 315 0.38 -6.45 8.01
N TRP A 316 1.16 -7.54 7.93
CA TRP A 316 0.74 -8.86 8.36
C TRP A 316 1.64 -9.41 9.48
N GLY A 317 1.12 -9.42 10.71
CA GLY A 317 1.84 -9.85 11.92
C GLY A 317 1.85 -11.37 12.14
N ASN A 318 2.13 -12.19 11.12
CA ASN A 318 2.12 -13.65 11.27
C ASN A 318 3.28 -14.15 12.15
N THR A 319 2.96 -14.73 13.31
CA THR A 319 3.97 -15.27 14.25
C THR A 319 4.44 -16.69 13.90
N ASN A 320 3.91 -17.29 12.83
CA ASN A 320 4.10 -18.68 12.41
C ASN A 320 3.62 -19.72 13.44
N THR A 321 2.82 -19.34 14.45
CA THR A 321 2.30 -20.31 15.44
C THR A 321 1.17 -21.18 14.91
N LYS A 322 0.46 -20.70 13.88
CA LYS A 322 -0.66 -21.41 13.22
C LYS A 322 -0.40 -21.59 11.72
N HIS A 323 0.09 -20.53 11.07
CA HIS A 323 0.26 -20.47 9.62
C HIS A 323 1.77 -20.45 9.30
N GLU A 324 2.37 -21.64 9.25
CA GLU A 324 3.83 -21.83 9.04
C GLU A 324 4.26 -21.88 7.57
N LYS A 325 3.31 -21.72 6.65
CA LYS A 325 3.50 -21.67 5.19
C LYS A 325 2.85 -20.42 4.62
N SER A 326 3.21 -20.10 3.38
CA SER A 326 2.61 -19.01 2.63
C SER A 326 1.10 -19.17 2.57
N THR A 327 0.37 -18.09 2.89
CA THR A 327 -1.09 -18.10 2.96
C THR A 327 -1.76 -17.40 1.77
N THR A 328 -0.95 -16.71 0.96
CA THR A 328 -1.37 -16.02 -0.25
C THR A 328 -1.95 -16.99 -1.27
N ALA A 329 -3.08 -16.57 -1.85
CA ALA A 329 -3.65 -17.19 -3.02
C ALA A 329 -3.04 -16.64 -4.32
N TYR A 330 -2.00 -15.79 -4.26
CA TYR A 330 -1.28 -15.29 -5.42
C TYR A 330 0.06 -16.01 -5.57
N TRP A 331 0.17 -16.88 -6.58
CA TRP A 331 1.31 -17.79 -6.72
C TRP A 331 2.68 -17.09 -6.73
N ALA A 332 2.80 -15.87 -7.28
CA ALA A 332 4.08 -15.17 -7.38
C ALA A 332 4.56 -14.59 -6.05
N ASP A 333 3.67 -14.49 -5.05
CA ASP A 333 4.00 -14.02 -3.71
C ASP A 333 4.34 -15.18 -2.76
N ASN A 334 4.11 -16.41 -3.22
CA ASN A 334 4.37 -17.59 -2.41
C ASN A 334 5.86 -17.67 -2.04
N TRP A 335 6.15 -17.73 -0.75
CA TRP A 335 7.52 -17.77 -0.23
C TRP A 335 8.00 -19.16 0.18
N ASP A 336 7.16 -20.19 0.09
CA ASP A 336 7.48 -21.56 0.54
C ASP A 336 8.72 -22.11 -0.17
N ASP A 337 8.88 -21.80 -1.45
CA ASP A 337 9.98 -22.28 -2.30
C ASP A 337 11.25 -21.41 -2.19
N ILE A 338 11.23 -20.34 -1.39
CA ILE A 338 12.41 -19.50 -1.16
C ILE A 338 13.42 -20.27 -0.29
N PRO A 339 14.66 -20.49 -0.76
CA PRO A 339 15.66 -21.25 -0.03
C PRO A 339 15.98 -20.69 1.37
N LEU A 340 16.14 -21.59 2.36
CA LEU A 340 16.49 -21.21 3.73
C LEU A 340 17.86 -20.55 3.86
N ASP A 341 18.79 -20.77 2.94
CA ASP A 341 20.06 -20.04 2.93
C ASP A 341 19.89 -18.57 2.55
N ARG A 342 18.77 -18.19 1.95
CA ARG A 342 18.40 -16.80 1.64
C ARG A 342 17.59 -16.16 2.77
N ARG A 343 16.41 -16.69 3.07
CA ARG A 343 15.52 -16.09 4.10
C ARG A 343 15.91 -16.47 5.53
N GLY A 344 16.58 -17.59 5.74
CA GLY A 344 16.87 -18.11 7.09
C GLY A 344 15.69 -18.86 7.70
N ASN A 345 15.85 -19.26 8.97
CA ASN A 345 14.83 -19.99 9.72
C ASN A 345 14.25 -19.11 10.83
N HIS A 346 13.57 -18.03 10.45
CA HIS A 346 12.92 -17.10 11.35
C HIS A 346 11.39 -17.09 11.16
N PRO A 347 10.59 -16.66 12.17
CA PRO A 347 9.16 -16.46 11.96
C PRO A 347 8.91 -15.25 11.05
N CYS A 348 7.69 -15.04 10.57
CA CYS A 348 7.40 -13.85 9.76
C CYS A 348 7.29 -12.56 10.59
N PHE A 349 7.07 -12.66 11.90
CA PHE A 349 6.90 -11.54 12.82
C PHE A 349 7.36 -11.91 14.24
N ASP A 350 8.13 -11.04 14.89
CA ASP A 350 8.48 -11.14 16.31
C ASP A 350 7.85 -9.96 17.11
N PRO A 351 6.79 -10.21 17.90
CA PRO A 351 6.08 -9.17 18.66
C PRO A 351 6.94 -8.36 19.64
N ARG A 352 8.17 -8.82 19.94
CA ARG A 352 9.08 -8.14 20.87
C ARG A 352 9.88 -7.01 20.21
N LYS A 353 10.03 -7.03 18.89
CA LYS A 353 10.84 -6.05 18.13
C LYS A 353 10.10 -5.45 16.93
N ASP A 354 9.13 -6.14 16.38
CA ASP A 354 8.43 -5.76 15.17
C ASP A 354 7.11 -5.03 15.48
N LEU A 355 6.61 -4.29 14.50
CA LEU A 355 5.36 -3.55 14.62
C LEU A 355 4.45 -3.80 13.42
N VAL A 356 3.19 -4.12 13.70
CA VAL A 356 2.15 -4.18 12.69
C VAL A 356 1.58 -2.77 12.50
N LEU A 357 1.58 -2.28 11.27
CA LEU A 357 1.01 -1.00 10.88
C LEU A 357 -0.33 -1.21 10.16
N PRO A 358 -1.29 -0.29 10.32
CA PRO A 358 -2.53 -0.32 9.55
C PRO A 358 -2.23 -0.06 8.08
N ALA A 359 -3.02 -0.68 7.20
CA ALA A 359 -2.96 -0.40 5.77
C ALA A 359 -3.37 1.04 5.45
N TRP A 360 -2.86 1.57 4.34
CA TRP A 360 -3.29 2.86 3.84
C TRP A 360 -4.75 2.83 3.42
N LYS A 361 -5.51 3.83 3.85
CA LYS A 361 -6.92 4.00 3.49
C LYS A 361 -7.19 5.44 3.12
N GLU A 362 -8.00 5.62 2.09
CA GLU A 362 -8.55 6.93 1.76
C GLU A 362 -9.31 7.48 3.00
N PRO A 363 -9.07 8.73 3.42
CA PRO A 363 -9.86 9.35 4.46
C PRO A 363 -11.32 9.45 3.97
N ASN A 364 -12.28 8.85 4.70
CA ASN A 364 -13.70 9.06 4.46
C ASN A 364 -14.24 10.13 5.43
N PRO A 365 -14.35 11.40 5.01
CA PRO A 365 -14.82 12.47 5.89
C PRO A 365 -16.29 12.30 6.29
N GLY A 366 -17.13 11.66 5.46
CA GLY A 366 -18.55 11.47 5.73
C GLY A 366 -18.81 10.69 7.01
N ALA A 367 -18.11 9.57 7.22
CA ALA A 367 -18.25 8.78 8.44
C ALA A 367 -17.86 9.55 9.71
N ILE A 368 -16.83 10.40 9.61
CA ILE A 368 -16.34 11.24 10.71
C ILE A 368 -17.34 12.37 11.01
N TRP A 369 -17.81 13.07 9.98
CA TRP A 369 -18.75 14.19 10.12
C TRP A 369 -20.12 13.75 10.65
N LEU A 370 -20.63 12.61 10.18
CA LEU A 370 -21.88 12.01 10.65
C LEU A 370 -21.74 11.39 12.04
N LYS A 371 -20.52 11.26 12.58
CA LYS A 371 -20.22 10.64 13.87
C LYS A 371 -20.87 9.27 14.00
N LEU A 372 -20.75 8.44 12.97
CA LEU A 372 -21.39 7.12 12.92
C LEU A 372 -20.99 6.22 14.11
N TRP A 373 -19.76 6.38 14.61
CA TRP A 373 -19.27 5.72 15.83
C TRP A 373 -20.12 6.01 17.07
N ALA A 374 -20.77 7.17 17.15
CA ALA A 374 -21.60 7.58 18.28
C ALA A 374 -23.04 7.04 18.20
N ARG A 375 -23.38 6.22 17.19
CA ARG A 375 -24.73 5.64 17.05
C ARG A 375 -25.09 4.83 18.31
N PRO A 376 -26.22 5.16 18.98
CA PRO A 376 -26.66 4.46 20.18
C PRO A 376 -26.90 2.99 19.91
N ARG A 377 -26.60 2.16 20.92
CA ARG A 377 -26.75 0.70 20.84
C ARG A 377 -28.15 0.23 20.42
N ILE A 378 -29.21 0.92 20.87
CA ILE A 378 -30.59 0.58 20.52
C ILE A 378 -30.90 0.71 19.01
N ASN A 379 -30.10 1.50 18.29
CA ASN A 379 -30.22 1.69 16.85
C ASN A 379 -29.29 0.78 16.04
N ARG A 380 -28.56 -0.14 16.69
CA ARG A 380 -27.71 -1.15 16.04
C ARG A 380 -28.47 -2.46 15.93
N THR A 381 -29.17 -2.64 14.80
CA THR A 381 -30.12 -3.75 14.58
C THR A 381 -29.45 -5.03 14.06
N THR A 382 -28.28 -4.92 13.45
CA THR A 382 -27.52 -6.07 12.95
C THR A 382 -26.60 -6.57 14.06
N LEU A 383 -26.68 -7.86 14.40
CA LEU A 383 -25.81 -8.46 15.41
C LEU A 383 -24.38 -8.58 14.89
N PHE A 384 -24.20 -9.22 13.74
CA PHE A 384 -22.89 -9.45 13.13
C PHE A 384 -22.91 -9.08 11.65
N TYR A 385 -21.90 -8.32 11.22
CA TYR A 385 -21.72 -7.93 9.83
C TYR A 385 -20.33 -8.29 9.33
N PHE A 386 -20.28 -8.88 8.14
CA PHE A 386 -19.09 -9.03 7.34
C PHE A 386 -19.45 -8.88 5.87
N ASN A 387 -18.63 -8.15 5.13
CA ASN A 387 -18.64 -8.27 3.68
C ASN A 387 -17.24 -8.38 3.11
N GLY A 388 -17.10 -8.99 1.94
CA GLY A 388 -15.82 -9.18 1.27
C GLY A 388 -15.80 -10.46 0.44
N ASN A 389 -14.73 -10.69 -0.30
CA ASN A 389 -14.62 -11.88 -1.13
C ASN A 389 -14.79 -13.17 -0.27
N LEU A 390 -15.79 -13.99 -0.62
CA LEU A 390 -16.19 -15.21 0.11
C LEU A 390 -15.67 -16.49 -0.57
N GLY A 391 -14.74 -16.36 -1.51
CA GLY A 391 -14.12 -17.47 -2.24
C GLY A 391 -14.99 -18.07 -3.34
N PRO A 392 -14.60 -19.24 -3.88
CA PRO A 392 -15.03 -19.69 -5.21
C PRO A 392 -16.51 -20.07 -5.32
N ALA A 393 -17.18 -20.29 -4.18
CA ALA A 393 -18.60 -20.61 -4.12
C ALA A 393 -19.52 -19.44 -4.53
N TYR A 394 -19.00 -18.21 -4.54
CA TYR A 394 -19.74 -16.99 -4.84
C TYR A 394 -19.36 -16.40 -6.19
N GLU A 395 -20.24 -15.58 -6.75
CA GLU A 395 -19.93 -14.86 -7.99
C GLU A 395 -18.83 -13.83 -7.76
N GLU A 396 -17.92 -13.71 -8.73
CA GLU A 396 -16.70 -12.88 -8.64
C GLU A 396 -15.80 -13.23 -7.44
N GLY A 397 -16.09 -14.34 -6.76
CA GLY A 397 -15.27 -14.88 -5.69
C GLY A 397 -13.93 -15.38 -6.22
N ARG A 398 -12.90 -15.26 -5.38
CA ARG A 398 -11.55 -15.71 -5.75
C ARG A 398 -11.55 -17.22 -5.96
N ARG A 399 -10.81 -17.71 -6.97
CA ARG A 399 -10.87 -19.11 -7.41
C ARG A 399 -10.21 -20.05 -6.42
N GLU A 400 -9.12 -19.61 -5.81
CA GLU A 400 -8.36 -20.36 -4.81
C GLU A 400 -9.20 -20.48 -3.53
N ASP A 401 -9.48 -21.72 -3.12
CA ASP A 401 -10.17 -22.03 -1.86
C ASP A 401 -9.32 -21.70 -0.63
N THR A 402 -7.99 -21.65 -0.82
CA THR A 402 -7.01 -21.23 0.19
C THR A 402 -6.99 -19.73 0.47
N TYR A 403 -7.62 -18.89 -0.37
CA TYR A 403 -7.70 -17.45 -0.11
C TYR A 403 -8.27 -17.17 1.28
N SER A 404 -7.72 -16.19 2.01
CA SER A 404 -8.15 -15.91 3.38
C SER A 404 -7.94 -17.10 4.33
N MET A 405 -7.00 -17.99 4.00
CA MET A 405 -6.75 -19.25 4.72
C MET A 405 -8.00 -20.14 4.83
N GLY A 406 -8.97 -19.97 3.93
CA GLY A 406 -10.27 -20.65 3.98
C GLY A 406 -11.25 -20.12 5.05
N ILE A 407 -10.87 -19.10 5.83
CA ILE A 407 -11.64 -18.61 6.98
C ILE A 407 -12.93 -17.93 6.51
N ARG A 408 -12.87 -17.07 5.47
CA ARG A 408 -14.05 -16.40 4.91
C ARG A 408 -15.02 -17.37 4.26
N GLN A 409 -14.51 -18.44 3.65
CA GLN A 409 -15.27 -19.51 3.02
C GLN A 409 -16.03 -20.31 4.09
N LYS A 410 -15.35 -20.63 5.21
CA LYS A 410 -15.97 -21.27 6.38
C LYS A 410 -17.06 -20.38 6.99
N LEU A 411 -16.79 -19.09 7.16
CA LEU A 411 -17.78 -18.10 7.63
C LEU A 411 -19.00 -18.05 6.70
N ALA A 412 -18.79 -18.02 5.39
CA ALA A 412 -19.87 -17.99 4.41
C ALA A 412 -20.70 -19.28 4.37
N ALA A 413 -20.05 -20.44 4.50
CA ALA A 413 -20.74 -21.73 4.57
C ALA A 413 -21.66 -21.85 5.80
N GLU A 414 -21.29 -21.19 6.91
CA GLU A 414 -22.12 -21.13 8.12
C GLU A 414 -23.18 -20.03 8.04
N PHE A 415 -22.82 -18.79 7.70
CA PHE A 415 -23.70 -17.62 7.91
C PHE A 415 -23.99 -16.79 6.65
N GLY A 416 -23.58 -17.25 5.46
CA GLY A 416 -23.77 -16.54 4.20
C GLY A 416 -25.20 -16.04 3.99
N SER A 417 -25.36 -14.72 3.87
CA SER A 417 -26.64 -14.02 3.71
C SER A 417 -27.00 -13.76 2.26
N THR A 418 -26.06 -13.92 1.34
CA THR A 418 -26.32 -13.97 -0.10
C THR A 418 -26.28 -15.41 -0.61
N PRO A 419 -27.12 -15.78 -1.59
CA PRO A 419 -27.06 -17.09 -2.22
C PRO A 419 -25.70 -17.31 -2.90
N ASN A 420 -25.14 -18.50 -2.72
CA ASN A 420 -24.00 -18.95 -3.49
C ASN A 420 -24.40 -19.32 -4.94
N LYS A 421 -23.45 -19.77 -5.78
CA LYS A 421 -23.70 -20.23 -7.15
C LYS A 421 -24.73 -21.36 -7.29
N GLN A 422 -25.00 -22.09 -6.20
CA GLN A 422 -26.03 -23.14 -6.14
C GLN A 422 -27.36 -22.65 -5.55
N GLY A 423 -27.52 -21.34 -5.34
CA GLY A 423 -28.73 -20.74 -4.78
C GLY A 423 -28.94 -20.98 -3.29
N LYS A 424 -27.91 -21.40 -2.54
CA LYS A 424 -28.00 -21.71 -1.10
C LYS A 424 -27.44 -20.60 -0.23
N LEU A 425 -28.11 -20.34 0.89
CA LEU A 425 -27.62 -19.53 2.00
C LEU A 425 -26.76 -20.37 2.95
N GLY A 426 -26.07 -19.72 3.90
CA GLY A 426 -25.33 -20.38 4.97
C GLY A 426 -26.22 -21.25 5.86
N ARG A 427 -25.65 -22.31 6.42
CA ARG A 427 -26.37 -23.30 7.26
C ARG A 427 -27.16 -22.70 8.42
N GLN A 428 -26.64 -21.63 9.01
CA GLN A 428 -27.14 -20.93 10.17
C GLN A 428 -27.53 -19.48 9.84
N HIS A 429 -27.94 -19.22 8.59
CA HIS A 429 -28.40 -17.90 8.18
C HIS A 429 -29.56 -17.37 9.07
N THR A 430 -29.48 -16.11 9.46
CA THR A 430 -30.50 -15.40 10.23
C THR A 430 -30.54 -13.93 9.80
N ALA A 431 -31.70 -13.28 9.95
CA ALA A 431 -31.96 -11.93 9.44
C ALA A 431 -31.09 -10.82 10.09
N ASN A 432 -30.63 -11.03 11.32
CA ASN A 432 -29.77 -10.08 12.03
C ASN A 432 -28.26 -10.37 11.86
N VAL A 433 -27.90 -11.23 10.90
CA VAL A 433 -26.51 -11.54 10.56
C VAL A 433 -26.33 -11.33 9.06
N THR A 434 -25.33 -10.53 8.70
CA THR A 434 -25.01 -10.20 7.31
C THR A 434 -23.61 -10.70 6.99
N VAL A 435 -23.51 -11.73 6.15
CA VAL A 435 -22.25 -12.20 5.55
C VAL A 435 -22.41 -12.23 4.04
N THR A 436 -21.77 -11.31 3.32
CA THR A 436 -22.00 -11.13 1.88
C THR A 436 -20.73 -10.80 1.10
N TYR A 437 -20.66 -11.19 -0.18
CA TYR A 437 -19.61 -10.75 -1.08
C TYR A 437 -19.91 -9.40 -1.75
N LEU A 438 -21.16 -8.95 -1.68
CA LEU A 438 -21.60 -7.71 -2.32
C LEU A 438 -21.11 -6.50 -1.51
N LYS A 439 -20.62 -5.48 -2.22
CA LYS A 439 -20.26 -4.19 -1.64
C LYS A 439 -21.42 -3.21 -1.83
N SER A 440 -22.00 -2.76 -0.72
CA SER A 440 -23.05 -1.75 -0.69
C SER A 440 -22.47 -0.34 -0.79
N GLU A 441 -23.18 0.57 -1.47
CA GLU A 441 -22.87 2.01 -1.41
C GLU A 441 -23.08 2.57 0.01
N MET A 442 -23.91 1.89 0.82
CA MET A 442 -24.20 2.23 2.21
C MET A 442 -23.29 1.49 3.21
N TYR A 443 -22.13 1.00 2.77
CA TYR A 443 -21.22 0.19 3.58
C TYR A 443 -20.96 0.73 5.00
N TYR A 444 -20.63 2.02 5.14
CA TYR A 444 -20.35 2.61 6.45
C TYR A 444 -21.59 2.71 7.34
N GLU A 445 -22.77 2.90 6.75
CA GLU A 445 -24.04 2.91 7.47
C GLU A 445 -24.44 1.52 7.94
N GLU A 446 -24.14 0.49 7.16
CA GLU A 446 -24.32 -0.91 7.53
C GLU A 446 -23.43 -1.30 8.71
N LEU A 447 -22.14 -0.93 8.67
CA LEU A 447 -21.23 -1.11 9.82
C LEU A 447 -21.72 -0.35 11.05
N ALA A 448 -22.17 0.90 10.89
CA ALA A 448 -22.67 1.71 12.00
C ALA A 448 -23.96 1.15 12.61
N SER A 449 -24.77 0.46 11.81
CA SER A 449 -26.00 -0.23 12.24
C SER A 449 -25.72 -1.62 12.84
N SER A 450 -24.46 -2.05 12.88
CA SER A 450 -24.05 -3.36 13.37
C SER A 450 -23.44 -3.26 14.77
N ILE A 451 -23.66 -4.29 15.59
CA ILE A 451 -23.05 -4.40 16.93
C ILE A 451 -21.61 -4.94 16.78
N PHE A 452 -21.45 -6.03 16.05
CA PHE A 452 -20.18 -6.71 15.82
C PHE A 452 -19.82 -6.75 14.33
N CYS A 453 -18.54 -6.57 14.01
CA CYS A 453 -18.06 -6.56 12.62
C CYS A 453 -16.84 -7.46 12.45
N GLY A 454 -16.90 -8.37 11.46
CA GLY A 454 -15.85 -9.33 11.19
C GLY A 454 -14.56 -8.69 10.69
N VAL A 455 -13.44 -9.01 11.34
CA VAL A 455 -12.08 -8.67 10.95
C VAL A 455 -11.35 -9.96 10.57
N LEU A 456 -11.51 -10.33 9.30
CA LEU A 456 -10.96 -11.55 8.70
C LEU A 456 -9.88 -11.21 7.66
N PRO A 457 -8.80 -11.99 7.56
CA PRO A 457 -7.67 -11.74 6.68
C PRO A 457 -8.05 -11.86 5.21
N GLY A 458 -7.31 -11.22 4.30
CA GLY A 458 -7.42 -11.37 2.84
C GLY A 458 -6.33 -12.32 2.32
N ASP A 459 -5.52 -11.87 1.37
CA ASP A 459 -4.14 -12.39 1.26
C ASP A 459 -3.35 -11.67 2.35
N GLY A 460 -2.94 -12.36 3.42
CA GLY A 460 -2.24 -11.72 4.52
C GLY A 460 -3.15 -11.02 5.54
N TRP A 461 -3.34 -9.70 5.44
CA TRP A 461 -3.94 -8.90 6.53
C TRP A 461 -5.43 -8.58 6.33
N SER A 462 -6.07 -7.99 7.36
CA SER A 462 -7.46 -7.51 7.30
C SER A 462 -7.54 -6.00 7.35
N GLY A 463 -7.90 -5.37 6.23
CA GLY A 463 -8.25 -3.95 6.20
C GLY A 463 -9.64 -3.65 6.77
N ARG A 464 -10.16 -4.41 7.74
CA ARG A 464 -11.50 -4.18 8.33
C ARG A 464 -11.49 -3.70 9.77
N MET A 465 -10.32 -3.73 10.39
CA MET A 465 -10.16 -3.30 11.78
C MET A 465 -10.54 -1.83 11.94
N GLU A 466 -9.96 -0.96 11.12
CA GLU A 466 -10.14 0.49 11.23
C GLU A 466 -11.56 0.91 10.84
N ASP A 467 -12.17 0.25 9.85
CA ASP A 467 -13.56 0.54 9.44
C ASP A 467 -14.52 0.22 10.60
N SER A 468 -14.37 -0.96 11.20
CA SER A 468 -15.19 -1.36 12.35
C SER A 468 -15.10 -0.32 13.48
N MET A 469 -13.88 0.07 13.84
CA MET A 469 -13.64 1.07 14.88
C MET A 469 -14.22 2.45 14.53
N LEU A 470 -14.00 2.96 13.31
CA LEU A 470 -14.46 4.28 12.87
C LEU A 470 -16.00 4.38 12.77
N GLN A 471 -16.71 3.25 12.67
CA GLN A 471 -18.17 3.18 12.68
C GLN A 471 -18.73 2.71 14.04
N GLY A 472 -17.87 2.53 15.06
CA GLY A 472 -18.24 2.10 16.40
C GLY A 472 -18.80 0.67 16.46
N CYS A 473 -18.52 -0.13 15.43
CA CYS A 473 -18.84 -1.55 15.40
C CYS A 473 -17.72 -2.33 16.10
N ILE A 474 -18.08 -3.22 17.03
CA ILE A 474 -17.10 -3.96 17.84
C ILE A 474 -16.37 -4.96 16.92
N PRO A 475 -15.04 -4.85 16.74
CA PRO A 475 -14.29 -5.77 15.89
C PRO A 475 -14.36 -7.20 16.43
N VAL A 476 -14.65 -8.16 15.54
CA VAL A 476 -14.58 -9.60 15.81
C VAL A 476 -13.46 -10.19 14.98
N ILE A 477 -12.36 -10.50 15.64
CA ILE A 477 -11.10 -10.92 15.04
C ILE A 477 -11.11 -12.44 14.90
N ILE A 478 -10.98 -12.93 13.68
CA ILE A 478 -10.89 -14.36 13.36
C ILE A 478 -9.67 -14.56 12.46
N GLN A 479 -8.52 -14.81 13.09
CA GLN A 479 -7.19 -14.95 12.46
C GLN A 479 -6.18 -15.43 13.50
N ASP A 480 -6.06 -16.75 13.67
CA ASP A 480 -5.23 -17.32 14.73
C ASP A 480 -3.73 -17.15 14.40
N GLY A 481 -2.92 -16.82 15.40
CA GLY A 481 -1.48 -16.58 15.21
C GLY A 481 -1.09 -15.28 14.50
N ILE A 482 -2.05 -14.44 14.12
CA ILE A 482 -1.81 -13.14 13.47
C ILE A 482 -1.94 -12.01 14.47
N PHE A 483 -0.89 -11.20 14.60
CA PHE A 483 -0.85 -9.97 15.39
C PHE A 483 -1.45 -8.80 14.60
N LEU A 484 -2.19 -7.91 15.28
CA LEU A 484 -2.91 -6.80 14.68
C LEU A 484 -2.21 -5.44 14.88
N PRO A 485 -2.59 -4.41 14.08
CA PRO A 485 -1.98 -3.08 14.18
C PRO A 485 -1.94 -2.52 15.59
N TYR A 486 -0.73 -2.24 16.09
CA TYR A 486 -0.51 -1.72 17.45
C TYR A 486 -1.03 -2.61 18.59
N GLU A 487 -1.22 -3.92 18.41
CA GLU A 487 -1.68 -4.84 19.47
C GLU A 487 -0.70 -4.97 20.66
N ASN A 488 0.56 -4.58 20.47
CA ASN A 488 1.56 -4.47 21.54
C ASN A 488 1.42 -3.17 22.37
N VAL A 489 0.65 -2.19 21.88
CA VAL A 489 0.43 -0.88 22.54
C VAL A 489 -1.01 -0.76 23.04
N LEU A 490 -1.98 -1.25 22.27
CA LEU A 490 -3.41 -1.17 22.56
C LEU A 490 -3.90 -2.45 23.23
N ASN A 491 -4.73 -2.31 24.26
CA ASN A 491 -5.39 -3.46 24.89
C ASN A 491 -6.59 -3.91 24.06
N TYR A 492 -6.36 -4.78 23.08
CA TYR A 492 -7.40 -5.29 22.18
C TYR A 492 -8.60 -5.93 22.92
N ASN A 493 -8.35 -6.58 24.07
CA ASN A 493 -9.40 -7.20 24.89
C ASN A 493 -10.39 -6.19 25.49
N SER A 494 -10.07 -4.89 25.50
CA SER A 494 -11.00 -3.87 26.00
C SER A 494 -11.99 -3.36 24.95
N PHE A 495 -11.77 -3.64 23.65
CA PHE A 495 -12.58 -3.06 22.58
C PHE A 495 -12.87 -4.00 21.39
N ALA A 496 -12.34 -5.22 21.38
CA ALA A 496 -12.58 -6.23 20.35
C ALA A 496 -12.87 -7.60 20.99
N VAL A 497 -13.43 -8.51 20.18
CA VAL A 497 -13.63 -9.92 20.53
C VAL A 497 -12.76 -10.76 19.60
N ARG A 498 -11.96 -11.68 20.14
CA ARG A 498 -11.18 -12.64 19.33
C ARG A 498 -11.86 -14.00 19.40
N ILE A 499 -12.12 -14.60 18.25
CA ILE A 499 -12.75 -15.91 18.11
C ILE A 499 -11.79 -16.80 17.33
N GLN A 500 -11.56 -18.03 17.82
CA GLN A 500 -10.71 -19.00 17.11
C GLN A 500 -11.35 -19.37 15.77
N GLU A 501 -10.50 -19.68 14.78
CA GLU A 501 -10.96 -20.10 13.45
C GLU A 501 -11.86 -21.35 13.52
N ASP A 502 -11.61 -22.22 14.50
CA ASP A 502 -12.39 -23.44 14.74
C ASP A 502 -13.76 -23.18 15.35
N ASP A 503 -13.95 -22.06 16.04
CA ASP A 503 -15.19 -21.68 16.72
C ASP A 503 -16.18 -20.90 15.84
N ILE A 504 -15.88 -20.69 14.56
CA ILE A 504 -16.80 -20.05 13.62
C ILE A 504 -18.22 -20.65 13.68
N PRO A 505 -18.45 -21.97 13.72
CA PRO A 505 -19.81 -22.52 13.83
C PRO A 505 -20.59 -22.06 15.07
N ASN A 506 -19.89 -21.67 16.16
CA ASN A 506 -20.46 -21.19 17.41
C ASN A 506 -20.47 -19.65 17.52
N LEU A 507 -19.95 -18.94 16.52
CA LEU A 507 -19.73 -17.49 16.53
C LEU A 507 -20.92 -16.70 17.07
N ILE A 508 -22.11 -16.92 16.50
CA ILE A 508 -23.30 -16.14 16.87
C ILE A 508 -23.73 -16.40 18.31
N GLY A 509 -23.58 -17.63 18.81
CA GLY A 509 -23.85 -17.94 20.21
C GLY A 509 -22.93 -17.16 21.15
N VAL A 510 -21.64 -17.10 20.85
CA VAL A 510 -20.66 -16.32 21.63
C VAL A 510 -21.02 -14.83 21.61
N LEU A 511 -21.28 -14.26 20.43
CA LEU A 511 -21.60 -12.83 20.31
C LEU A 511 -22.90 -12.45 21.02
N GLN A 512 -23.92 -13.33 21.00
CA GLN A 512 -25.15 -13.11 21.75
C GLN A 512 -24.89 -13.01 23.25
N VAL A 513 -24.00 -13.83 23.81
CA VAL A 513 -23.61 -13.74 25.21
C VAL A 513 -22.92 -12.40 25.49
N CYS A 514 -22.07 -11.92 24.59
CA CYS A 514 -21.39 -10.62 24.72
C CYS A 514 -22.35 -9.43 24.77
N VAL A 515 -23.51 -9.53 24.14
CA VAL A 515 -24.55 -8.50 24.22
C VAL A 515 -25.05 -8.36 25.67
N TYR A 516 -25.14 -9.45 26.44
CA TYR A 516 -25.69 -9.38 27.79
C TYR A 516 -24.70 -8.86 28.84
N PHE A 517 -23.40 -8.99 28.58
CA PHE A 517 -22.37 -8.46 29.48
C PHE A 517 -22.05 -6.99 29.18
N THR A 518 -21.92 -6.17 30.23
CA THR A 518 -21.54 -4.76 30.11
C THR A 518 -20.06 -4.59 29.72
N PHE A 519 -19.25 -5.64 29.86
CA PHE A 519 -17.82 -5.64 29.57
C PHE A 519 -17.45 -6.77 28.60
N LEU A 520 -16.75 -6.43 27.53
CA LEU A 520 -16.20 -7.38 26.54
C LEU A 520 -15.24 -8.40 27.16
N PHE A 521 -14.63 -8.04 28.29
CA PHE A 521 -13.64 -8.85 29.01
C PHE A 521 -14.18 -10.22 29.48
N PHE A 522 -15.49 -10.35 29.70
CA PHE A 522 -16.12 -11.62 30.12
C PHE A 522 -16.53 -12.51 28.94
N CYS A 523 -16.18 -12.13 27.72
CA CYS A 523 -16.66 -12.78 26.51
C CYS A 523 -15.61 -13.59 25.73
N ALA A 524 -14.33 -13.39 26.03
CA ALA A 524 -13.21 -14.04 25.36
C ALA A 524 -12.64 -15.20 26.19
#